data_AF-A0A7W4TQR5-F1
#
_entry.id   AF-A0A7W4TQR5-F1
#
_cell.length_a   1.000
_cell.length_b   1.000
_cell.length_c   1.000
_cell.angle_alpha   90.00
_cell.angle_beta   90.00
_cell.angle_gamma   90.00
#
_symmetry.space_group_name_H-M   'P 1'
#
loop_
_entity.id
_entity.type
_entity.pdbx_description
1 polymer ?
#
loop_
_entity_poly.entity_id
_entity_poly.type
_entity_poly.pdbx_seq_one_letter_code
_entity_poly.pdbx_strand_id
1 'polypeptide(L)' 'MYEVKPTGPFEDDPNVTNKKFPGNVTQSYRTRHPLRIVGEVHGWTGHDEQTLQNMLEGLRVLREQGRNVIDD' A
#
# COMPACT_ATOMS: atom_id res chain seq x y z
N MET A 1 -8.48 -2.31 9.95
CA MET A 1 -8.50 -2.54 8.48
C MET A 1 -9.95 -2.55 8.05
N TYR A 2 -10.30 -1.95 6.92
CA TYR A 2 -11.68 -1.90 6.43
C TYR A 2 -11.83 -2.80 5.20
N GLU A 3 -12.98 -3.48 5.10
CA GLU A 3 -13.41 -4.09 3.86
C GLU A 3 -14.20 -3.05 3.06
N VAL A 4 -13.88 -2.91 1.77
CA VAL A 4 -14.43 -1.88 0.90
C VAL A 4 -14.90 -2.45 -0.42
N LYS A 5 -15.92 -1.83 -1.01
CA LYS A 5 -16.33 -2.06 -2.39
C LYS A 5 -16.05 -0.83 -3.25
N PRO A 6 -15.45 -0.99 -4.44
CA PRO A 6 -15.28 0.10 -5.37
C PRO A 6 -16.62 0.54 -5.94
N THR A 7 -16.82 1.86 -6.09
CA THR A 7 -18.01 2.40 -6.77
C THR A 7 -17.76 2.74 -8.24
N GLY A 8 -16.54 2.51 -8.72
CA GLY A 8 -16.10 2.74 -10.10
C GLY A 8 -14.86 1.92 -10.42
N PRO A 9 -14.25 2.11 -11.59
CA PRO A 9 -13.03 1.42 -11.98
C PRO A 9 -11.89 1.66 -10.98
N PHE A 10 -11.00 0.67 -10.86
CA PHE A 10 -9.75 0.74 -10.13
C PHE A 10 -8.64 0.14 -11.00
N GLU A 11 -7.40 0.50 -10.70
CA GLU A 11 -6.21 0.07 -11.44
C GLU A 11 -5.11 -0.36 -10.47
N ASP A 12 -4.12 -1.08 -10.99
CA ASP A 12 -2.93 -1.47 -10.24
C ASP A 12 -2.22 -0.23 -9.66
N ASP A 13 -1.77 -0.33 -8.41
CA ASP A 13 -0.98 0.75 -7.79
C ASP A 13 0.42 0.79 -8.42
N PRO A 14 0.79 1.89 -9.11
CA PRO A 14 2.10 1.99 -9.75
C PRO A 14 3.23 1.99 -8.72
N ASN A 15 3.03 2.42 -7.47
CA ASN A 15 4.10 2.49 -6.47
C ASN A 15 4.68 1.13 -6.09
N VAL A 16 3.93 0.04 -6.33
CA VAL A 16 4.33 -1.32 -5.97
C VAL A 16 4.20 -2.35 -7.10
N THR A 17 3.57 -1.98 -8.22
CA THR A 17 3.44 -2.85 -9.40
C THR A 17 4.63 -2.69 -10.34
N ASN A 18 5.26 -3.80 -10.76
CA ASN A 18 6.44 -3.79 -11.64
C ASN A 18 7.63 -2.95 -11.13
N LYS A 19 7.74 -2.73 -9.81
CA LYS A 19 8.87 -2.01 -9.20
C LYS A 19 9.98 -2.98 -8.76
N LYS A 20 9.78 -3.66 -7.62
CA LYS A 20 10.77 -4.64 -7.10
C LYS A 20 10.61 -6.04 -7.71
N PHE A 21 9.38 -6.41 -8.05
CA PHE A 21 9.01 -7.71 -8.59
C PHE A 21 8.12 -7.52 -9.84
N PRO A 22 8.13 -8.47 -10.80
CA PRO A 22 7.24 -8.41 -11.96
C PRO A 22 5.78 -8.63 -11.55
N GLY A 23 4.87 -7.82 -12.10
CA GLY A 23 3.45 -7.83 -11.80
C GLY A 23 3.06 -7.14 -10.49
N ASN A 24 1.80 -7.35 -10.09
CA ASN A 24 1.20 -6.81 -8.85
C ASN A 24 1.12 -7.90 -7.77
N VAL A 25 2.27 -8.29 -7.22
CA VAL A 25 2.36 -9.43 -6.27
C VAL A 25 1.62 -9.13 -4.96
N THR A 26 1.59 -7.88 -4.51
CA THR A 26 0.91 -7.47 -3.27
C THR A 26 -0.59 -7.27 -3.45
N GLN A 27 -1.10 -7.34 -4.69
CA GLN A 27 -2.49 -7.05 -5.05
C GLN A 27 -2.93 -5.66 -4.55
N SER A 28 -2.08 -4.66 -4.78
CA SER A 28 -2.34 -3.27 -4.42
C SER A 28 -3.00 -2.52 -5.58
N TYR A 29 -4.03 -1.75 -5.28
CA TYR A 29 -4.82 -1.02 -6.27
C TYR A 29 -5.10 0.41 -5.81
N ARG A 30 -5.41 1.29 -6.76
CA ARG A 30 -5.88 2.66 -6.51
C ARG A 30 -7.10 3.00 -7.36
N THR A 31 -7.88 3.99 -6.93
CA THR A 31 -9.01 4.52 -7.67
C THR A 31 -9.22 6.00 -7.36
N ARG A 32 -9.70 6.76 -8.35
CA ARG A 32 -10.19 8.15 -8.17
C ARG A 32 -11.68 8.20 -7.79
N HIS A 33 -12.37 7.07 -7.84
CA HIS A 33 -13.76 6.97 -7.45
C HIS A 33 -13.87 6.71 -5.96
N PRO A 34 -14.97 7.13 -5.31
CA PRO A 34 -15.21 6.81 -3.92
C PRO A 34 -15.19 5.29 -3.65
N LEU A 35 -14.89 4.94 -2.40
CA LEU A 35 -15.01 3.58 -1.89
C LEU A 35 -16.16 3.52 -0.89
N ARG A 36 -16.95 2.45 -0.92
CA ARG A 36 -17.97 2.19 0.09
C ARG A 36 -17.40 1.21 1.12
N ILE A 37 -17.35 1.61 2.39
CA ILE A 37 -17.03 0.71 3.51
C ILE A 37 -18.18 -0.28 3.67
N VAL A 38 -17.87 -1.56 3.69
CA VAL A 38 -18.85 -2.66 3.85
C VAL A 38 -18.64 -3.45 5.14
N GLY A 39 -17.50 -3.27 5.81
CA GLY A 39 -17.22 -3.90 7.09
C GLY A 39 -15.88 -3.47 7.67
N GLU A 40 -15.63 -3.95 8.88
CA GLU A 40 -14.36 -3.82 9.59
C GLU A 40 -13.73 -5.19 9.74
N VAL A 41 -12.44 -5.29 9.44
CA VAL A 41 -11.68 -6.52 9.68
C VAL A 41 -11.08 -6.45 11.08
N HIS A 42 -11.54 -7.37 11.92
CA HIS A 42 -11.05 -7.58 13.28
C HIS A 42 -10.01 -8.72 13.33
N GLY A 43 -9.21 -8.77 14.39
CA GLY A 43 -8.25 -9.86 14.62
C GLY A 43 -7.05 -9.86 13.67
N TRP A 44 -6.81 -8.78 12.93
CA TRP A 44 -5.59 -8.63 12.14
C TRP A 44 -4.40 -8.40 13.07
N THR A 45 -3.39 -9.26 12.95
CA THR A 45 -2.12 -9.13 13.66
C THR A 45 -1.15 -8.34 12.80
N GLY A 46 -0.60 -7.25 13.36
CA GLY A 46 0.42 -6.47 12.68
C GLY A 46 1.76 -7.18 12.59
N HIS A 47 2.68 -6.55 11.87
CA HIS A 47 4.08 -6.97 11.89
C HIS A 47 4.66 -6.87 13.30
N ASP A 48 5.66 -7.70 13.60
CA ASP A 48 6.46 -7.53 14.80
C ASP A 48 7.17 -6.17 14.81
N GLU A 49 7.48 -5.68 16.01
CA GLU A 49 8.04 -4.35 16.22
C GLU A 49 9.35 -4.16 15.45
N GLN A 50 10.23 -5.15 15.45
CA GLN A 50 11.53 -5.04 14.77
C GLN A 50 11.36 -4.92 13.25
N THR A 51 10.48 -5.73 12.67
CA THR A 51 10.16 -5.64 11.24
C THR A 51 9.58 -4.27 10.90
N LEU A 52 8.66 -3.74 11.71
CA LEU A 52 8.07 -2.42 11.50
C LEU A 52 9.12 -1.32 11.57
N GLN A 53 10.02 -1.36 12.56
CA GLN A 53 11.11 -0.37 12.68
C GLN A 53 12.04 -0.40 11.47
N ASN A 54 12.39 -1.60 10.97
CA ASN A 54 13.23 -1.73 9.77
C ASN A 54 12.57 -1.10 8.54
N MET A 55 11.25 -1.26 8.37
CA MET A 55 10.51 -0.64 7.27
C MET A 55 10.53 0.89 7.37
N LEU A 56 10.25 1.43 8.57
CA LEU A 56 10.22 2.89 8.82
C LEU A 56 11.58 3.54 8.57
N GLU A 57 12.66 2.88 9.01
CA GLU A 57 14.02 3.35 8.80
C GLU A 57 14.40 3.33 7.32
N GLY A 58 14.01 2.29 6.58
CA GLY A 58 14.18 2.25 5.13
C GLY A 58 13.51 3.43 4.42
N LEU A 59 12.28 3.79 4.83
CA LEU A 59 11.58 4.97 4.30
C LEU A 59 12.28 6.29 4.66
N ARG A 60 12.87 6.40 5.86
CA ARG A 60 13.65 7.57 6.27
C ARG A 60 14.85 7.76 5.35
N VAL A 61 15.61 6.70 5.11
CA VAL A 61 16.78 6.71 4.22
C VAL A 61 16.39 7.10 2.79
N LEU A 62 15.29 6.55 2.26
CA LEU A 62 14.82 6.89 0.91
C LEU A 62 14.43 8.38 0.79
N ARG A 63 13.83 8.96 1.83
CA ARG A 63 13.51 10.40 1.86
C ARG A 63 14.76 11.26 1.88
N GLU A 64 15.75 10.93 2.71
CA GLU A 64 17.02 11.68 2.80
C GLU A 64 17.81 11.65 1.48
N GLN A 65 17.68 10.57 0.72
CA GLN A 65 18.29 10.42 -0.59
C GLN A 65 17.49 11.07 -1.73
N GLY A 66 16.32 11.65 -1.46
CA GLY A 66 15.44 12.19 -2.50
C GLY A 66 14.85 11.14 -3.44
N ARG A 67 14.86 9.86 -3.04
CA ARG A 67 14.41 8.70 -3.85
C ARG A 67 12.99 8.24 -3.51
N ASN A 68 12.35 8.87 -2.53
CA ASN A 68 10.98 8.59 -2.13
C ASN A 68 9.97 9.24 -3.11
N VAL A 69 9.97 8.77 -4.36
CA VAL A 69 9.01 9.18 -5.40
C VAL A 69 7.66 8.52 -5.14
N ILE A 70 6.59 9.30 -5.18
CA ILE A 70 5.20 8.84 -5.01
C ILE A 70 4.44 9.13 -6.29
N ASP A 71 3.87 8.08 -6.88
CA ASP A 71 3.06 8.13 -8.09
C ASP A 71 1.56 8.26 -7.69
N ASP A 72 0.91 9.40 -8.00
CA ASP A 72 -0.52 9.74 -7.71
C ASP A 72 -1.45 9.61 -8.94
#